data_AF-A0A0C3PR85-F1
#
_entry.id   AF-A0A0C3PR85-F1
#
_cell.length_a   1.000
_cell.length_b   1.000
_cell.length_c   1.000
_cell.angle_alpha   90.00
_cell.angle_beta   90.00
_cell.angle_gamma   90.00
#
_symmetry.space_group_name_H-M   'P 1'
#
loop_
_entity.id
_entity.type
_entity.pdbx_description
1 polymer ?
#
loop_
_entity_poly.entity_id
_entity_poly.type
_entity_poly.pdbx_seq_one_letter_code
_entity_poly.pdbx_strand_id
1 'polypeptide(L)'
;LTLPKGRARKLAPKFIGPFRILEDYRNNTFLLDIPAELKQRGVHPAFHASLLRIHVPNDDRRFPGRQLPQIVSLGKVEELTVKHINDHHGQGPDMLFEVVYTSGDSIWLPYPEVERLEALTHYLEAQG
;
A
#
# COMPACT_ATOMS: atom_id res chain seq x y z
N LEU A 1 -5.81 7.33 -16.37
CA LEU A 1 -4.75 6.86 -15.45
C LEU A 1 -3.96 5.76 -16.12
N THR A 2 -2.74 6.04 -16.54
CA THR A 2 -1.86 5.02 -17.11
C THR A 2 -1.07 4.39 -15.98
N LEU A 3 -1.11 3.06 -15.86
CA LEU A 3 -0.26 2.35 -14.92
C LEU A 3 1.21 2.47 -15.34
N PRO A 4 2.15 2.51 -14.39
CA PRO A 4 3.58 2.47 -14.72
C PRO A 4 3.91 1.23 -15.56
N LYS A 5 4.87 1.40 -16.48
CA LYS A 5 5.29 0.36 -17.44
C LYS A 5 5.77 -0.89 -16.68
N GLY A 6 5.33 -2.07 -17.12
CA GLY A 6 5.65 -3.35 -16.47
C GLY A 6 4.66 -3.82 -15.39
N ARG A 7 3.66 -2.99 -15.02
CA ARG A 7 2.64 -3.42 -14.04
C ARG A 7 1.48 -4.17 -14.68
N ALA A 8 1.19 -5.37 -14.17
CA ALA A 8 0.06 -6.16 -14.61
C ALA A 8 -1.28 -5.49 -14.21
N ARG A 9 -2.24 -5.44 -15.15
CA ARG A 9 -3.57 -4.85 -14.93
C ARG A 9 -4.47 -5.65 -13.96
N LYS A 10 -4.17 -6.93 -13.72
CA LYS A 10 -5.04 -7.85 -12.96
C LYS A 10 -5.22 -7.47 -11.49
N LEU A 11 -4.29 -6.72 -10.91
CA LEU A 11 -4.34 -6.28 -9.51
C LEU A 11 -4.51 -4.77 -9.36
N ALA A 12 -4.67 -4.03 -10.46
CA ALA A 12 -4.88 -2.60 -10.38
C ALA A 12 -6.31 -2.30 -9.88
N PRO A 13 -6.48 -1.36 -8.93
CA PRO A 13 -7.79 -0.94 -8.48
C PRO A 13 -8.59 -0.38 -9.67
N LYS A 14 -9.84 -0.85 -9.82
CA LYS A 14 -10.73 -0.38 -10.89
C LYS A 14 -11.28 1.03 -10.62
N PHE A 15 -11.45 1.37 -9.35
CA PHE A 15 -11.90 2.68 -8.87
C PHE A 15 -10.92 3.18 -7.81
N ILE A 16 -10.79 4.50 -7.68
CA ILE A 16 -9.89 5.14 -6.71
C ILE A 16 -10.66 6.07 -5.78
N GLY A 17 -10.23 6.07 -4.52
CA GLY A 17 -10.76 6.93 -3.47
C GLY A 17 -12.20 6.62 -3.07
N PRO A 18 -12.63 7.20 -1.96
CA PRO A 18 -13.83 8.01 -1.91
C PRO A 18 -13.45 9.48 -2.16
N PHE A 19 -14.13 10.13 -3.10
CA PHE A 19 -14.06 11.58 -3.28
C PHE A 19 -15.41 12.20 -2.97
N ARG A 20 -15.40 13.38 -2.36
CA ARG A 20 -16.63 14.11 -2.05
C ARG A 20 -17.15 14.77 -3.32
N ILE A 21 -18.47 14.77 -3.50
CA ILE A 21 -19.11 15.56 -4.54
C ILE A 21 -19.21 17.00 -4.04
N LEU A 22 -18.64 17.93 -4.80
CA LEU A 22 -18.67 19.36 -4.53
C LEU A 22 -19.89 20.03 -5.18
N GLU A 23 -20.24 19.62 -6.39
CA GLU A 23 -21.30 20.23 -7.19
C GLU A 23 -21.94 19.22 -8.15
N ASP A 24 -23.23 19.41 -8.44
CA ASP A 24 -23.98 18.68 -9.48
C ASP A 24 -24.35 19.65 -10.61
N TYR A 25 -23.86 19.37 -11.82
CA TYR A 25 -24.13 20.17 -13.02
C TYR A 25 -25.50 19.91 -13.66
N ARG A 26 -26.33 19.02 -13.09
CA ARG A 26 -27.69 18.66 -13.56
C ARG A 26 -27.73 18.04 -14.96
N ASN A 27 -26.59 17.58 -15.45
CA ASN A 27 -26.44 16.87 -16.73
C ASN A 27 -25.78 15.50 -16.52
N ASN A 28 -26.04 14.89 -15.36
CA ASN A 28 -25.38 13.67 -14.88
C ASN A 28 -23.85 13.80 -14.74
N THR A 29 -23.32 15.01 -14.63
CA THR A 29 -21.89 15.25 -14.35
C THR A 29 -21.75 15.89 -12.98
N PHE A 30 -20.81 15.39 -12.19
CA PHE A 30 -20.54 15.84 -10.84
C PHE A 30 -19.10 16.34 -10.74
N LEU A 31 -18.91 17.44 -10.02
CA LEU A 31 -17.61 17.94 -9.63
C LEU A 31 -17.15 17.20 -8.37
N LEU A 32 -15.98 16.56 -8.42
CA LEU A 32 -15.39 15.83 -7.30
C LEU A 32 -14.22 16.59 -6.68
N ASP A 33 -14.10 16.48 -5.37
CA ASP A 33 -12.93 16.94 -4.62
C ASP A 33 -11.77 15.94 -4.77
N ILE A 34 -11.11 15.99 -5.94
CA ILE A 34 -9.94 15.15 -6.21
C ILE A 34 -8.65 15.78 -5.66
N PRO A 35 -7.69 14.97 -5.18
CA PRO A 35 -6.38 15.43 -4.74
C PRO A 35 -5.63 16.24 -5.80
N ALA A 36 -4.83 17.21 -5.34
CA ALA A 36 -4.02 18.06 -6.21
C ALA A 36 -3.06 17.25 -7.11
N GLU A 37 -2.53 16.13 -6.62
CA GLU A 37 -1.67 15.23 -7.40
C GLU A 37 -2.36 14.70 -8.66
N LEU A 38 -3.66 14.40 -8.59
CA LEU A 38 -4.43 13.94 -9.75
C LEU A 38 -4.66 15.09 -10.74
N LYS A 39 -4.95 16.30 -10.23
CA LYS A 39 -5.09 17.51 -11.06
C LYS A 39 -3.78 17.83 -11.80
N GLN A 40 -2.64 17.75 -11.10
CA GLN A 40 -1.30 17.94 -11.69
C GLN A 40 -0.98 16.93 -12.79
N ARG A 41 -1.53 15.71 -12.68
CA ARG A 41 -1.43 14.67 -13.71
C ARG A 41 -2.43 14.82 -14.86
N GLY A 42 -3.15 15.94 -14.91
CA GLY A 42 -4.12 16.26 -15.97
C GLY A 42 -5.48 15.60 -15.82
N VAL A 43 -5.84 15.10 -14.62
CA VAL A 43 -7.17 14.54 -14.38
C VAL A 43 -8.16 15.68 -14.09
N HIS A 44 -9.22 15.76 -14.91
CA HIS A 44 -10.31 16.71 -14.67
C HIS A 44 -11.18 16.26 -13.48
N PRO A 45 -11.63 17.21 -12.61
CA PRO A 45 -12.45 16.89 -11.44
C PRO A 45 -13.91 16.59 -11.75
N ALA A 46 -14.39 16.90 -12.97
CA ALA A 46 -15.76 16.68 -13.38
C ALA A 46 -15.92 15.30 -14.04
N PHE A 47 -16.82 14.47 -13.51
CA PHE A 47 -17.06 13.10 -13.98
C PHE A 47 -18.54 12.83 -14.20
N HIS A 48 -18.86 12.11 -15.27
CA HIS A 48 -20.21 11.63 -15.51
C HIS A 48 -20.59 10.52 -14.51
N ALA A 49 -21.87 10.45 -14.14
CA ALA A 49 -22.44 9.54 -13.14
C ALA A 49 -22.09 8.06 -13.40
N SER A 50 -21.98 7.67 -14.67
CA SER A 50 -21.62 6.30 -15.08
C SER A 50 -20.22 5.86 -14.65
N LEU A 51 -19.33 6.81 -14.36
CA LEU A 51 -17.96 6.56 -13.87
C LEU A 51 -17.88 6.57 -12.34
N LEU A 52 -18.95 6.97 -11.66
CA LEU A 52 -19.00 7.04 -10.20
C LEU A 52 -19.53 5.74 -9.60
N ARG A 53 -19.04 5.43 -8.40
CA ARG A 53 -19.55 4.32 -7.58
C ARG A 53 -19.65 4.79 -6.14
N ILE A 54 -20.72 4.35 -5.47
CA ILE A 54 -20.89 4.57 -4.03
C ILE A 54 -19.75 3.83 -3.33
N HIS A 55 -19.04 4.55 -2.45
CA HIS A 55 -18.00 3.97 -1.64
C HIS A 55 -18.61 3.14 -0.52
N VAL A 56 -18.15 1.90 -0.38
CA VAL A 56 -18.48 1.02 0.74
C VAL A 56 -17.20 0.86 1.56
N PRO A 57 -17.18 1.31 2.83
CA PRO A 57 -16.00 1.16 3.67
C PRO A 57 -15.70 -0.33 3.91
N ASN A 58 -14.41 -0.67 4.01
CA ASN A 58 -13.98 -2.01 4.36
C ASN A 58 -14.32 -2.32 5.82
N ASP A 59 -14.77 -3.55 6.09
CA ASP A 59 -14.91 -4.05 7.46
C ASP A 59 -13.58 -4.64 7.90
N ASP A 60 -12.80 -3.87 8.64
CA ASP A 60 -11.44 -4.23 9.05
C ASP A 60 -11.39 -5.44 9.98
N ARG A 61 -12.49 -5.76 10.68
CA ARG A 61 -12.57 -6.97 11.52
C ARG A 61 -12.71 -8.23 10.68
N ARG A 62 -13.40 -8.14 9.53
CA ARG A 62 -13.66 -9.28 8.65
C ARG A 62 -12.59 -9.43 7.56
N PHE A 63 -11.95 -8.34 7.16
CA PHE A 63 -10.94 -8.32 6.10
C PHE A 63 -9.75 -7.43 6.49
N PRO A 64 -8.90 -7.88 7.45
CA PRO A 64 -7.64 -7.21 7.75
C PRO A 64 -6.73 -7.23 6.49
N GLY A 65 -5.94 -6.17 6.29
CA GLY A 65 -4.97 -6.07 5.18
C GLY A 65 -5.54 -5.65 3.81
N ARG A 66 -6.78 -5.12 3.76
CA ARG A 66 -7.37 -4.53 2.53
C ARG A 66 -7.33 -3.01 2.50
N GLN A 67 -6.40 -2.37 3.22
CA GLN A 67 -6.36 -0.92 3.28
C GLN A 67 -5.91 -0.34 1.92
N LEU A 68 -6.60 0.72 1.48
CA LEU A 68 -6.38 1.35 0.18
C LEU A 68 -4.90 1.76 -0.08
N PRO A 69 -4.12 2.24 0.92
CA PRO A 69 -2.69 2.52 0.73
C PRO A 69 -1.86 1.29 0.31
N GLN A 70 -2.23 0.10 0.80
CA GLN A 70 -1.53 -1.16 0.51
C GLN A 70 -1.84 -1.68 -0.91
N ILE A 71 -3.04 -1.38 -1.44
CA ILE A 71 -3.51 -1.86 -2.75
C ILE A 71 -3.24 -0.84 -3.86
N VAL A 72 -3.38 0.45 -3.54
CA VAL A 72 -3.38 1.58 -4.48
C VAL A 72 -2.11 2.38 -4.30
N SER A 73 -0.97 1.69 -4.29
CA SER A 73 0.28 2.38 -4.54
C SER A 73 0.28 2.87 -5.99
N LEU A 74 -0.26 4.06 -6.24
CA LEU A 74 -0.34 4.69 -7.56
C LEU A 74 0.96 5.48 -7.88
N GLY A 75 2.09 4.99 -7.34
CA GLY A 75 3.42 5.53 -7.55
C GLY A 75 4.36 5.39 -6.36
N LYS A 76 3.84 5.39 -5.12
CA LYS A 76 4.64 5.22 -3.91
C LYS A 76 4.33 3.86 -3.32
N VAL A 77 5.14 2.86 -3.63
CA VAL A 77 5.15 1.67 -2.78
C VAL A 77 5.64 2.25 -1.46
N GLU A 78 4.81 2.28 -0.43
CA GLU A 78 5.38 2.38 0.91
C GLU A 78 6.22 1.12 1.02
N GLU A 79 7.51 1.28 0.70
CA GLU A 79 8.48 0.23 0.92
C GLU A 79 8.32 -0.11 2.39
N LEU A 80 7.88 -1.35 2.68
CA LEU A 80 7.70 -1.84 4.04
C LEU A 80 9.07 -1.78 4.70
N THR A 81 9.33 -0.64 5.34
CA THR A 81 10.66 -0.30 5.83
C THR A 81 10.84 -1.11 7.09
N VAL A 82 11.83 -1.99 7.07
CA VAL A 82 12.22 -2.79 8.23
C VAL A 82 12.79 -1.86 9.29
N LYS A 83 12.30 -2.00 10.53
CA LYS A 83 12.75 -1.21 11.67
C LYS A 83 13.97 -1.87 12.32
N HIS A 84 13.87 -3.14 12.69
CA HIS A 84 14.95 -3.95 13.27
C HIS A 84 14.53 -5.43 13.28
N ILE A 85 15.49 -6.31 13.59
CA ILE A 85 15.22 -7.68 13.99
C ILE A 85 15.17 -7.75 15.51
N ASN A 86 14.13 -8.36 16.04
CA ASN A 86 13.91 -8.47 17.48
C ASN A 86 14.53 -9.74 18.05
N ASP A 87 14.33 -10.87 17.37
CA ASP A 87 14.82 -12.17 17.83
C ASP A 87 15.14 -13.12 16.66
N HIS A 88 15.82 -14.23 16.95
CA HIS A 88 15.98 -15.34 16.02
C HIS A 88 15.66 -16.66 16.71
N HIS A 89 15.15 -17.63 15.94
CA HIS A 89 14.84 -18.96 16.42
C HIS A 89 15.32 -20.02 15.42
N GLY A 90 15.78 -21.15 15.94
CA GLY A 90 16.30 -22.26 15.14
C GLY A 90 17.82 -22.23 15.01
N GLN A 91 18.35 -23.15 14.22
CA GLN A 91 19.79 -23.33 14.01
C GLN A 91 20.05 -23.71 12.55
N GLY A 92 21.17 -23.23 12.00
CA GLY A 92 21.59 -23.56 10.65
C GLY A 92 20.62 -23.03 9.57
N PRO A 93 20.28 -23.83 8.54
CA PRO A 93 19.50 -23.36 7.39
C PRO A 93 18.02 -23.05 7.71
N ASP A 94 17.50 -23.59 8.80
CA ASP A 94 16.12 -23.37 9.24
C ASP A 94 15.98 -22.21 10.24
N MET A 95 17.03 -21.41 10.41
CA MET A 95 17.01 -20.24 11.28
C MET A 95 16.06 -19.18 10.72
N LEU A 96 15.15 -18.74 11.58
CA LEU A 96 14.18 -17.70 11.32
C LEU A 96 14.51 -16.46 12.15
N PHE A 97 14.22 -15.29 11.60
CA PHE A 97 14.41 -14.00 12.23
C PHE A 97 13.08 -13.28 12.33
N GLU A 98 12.78 -12.74 13.51
CA GLU A 98 11.62 -11.89 13.74
C GLU A 98 11.93 -10.48 13.23
N VAL A 99 11.45 -10.18 12.02
CA VAL A 99 11.59 -8.88 11.37
C VAL A 99 10.42 -7.99 11.79
N VAL A 100 10.74 -6.86 12.41
CA VAL A 100 9.76 -5.86 12.83
C VAL A 100 9.75 -4.71 11.82
N TYR A 101 8.57 -4.38 11.28
CA TYR A 101 8.40 -3.27 10.36
C TYR A 101 8.14 -1.96 11.10
N THR A 102 8.35 -0.84 10.40
CA THR A 102 8.00 0.51 10.88
C THR A 102 6.52 0.68 11.19
N SER A 103 5.63 -0.11 10.56
CA SER A 103 4.19 -0.16 10.88
C SER A 103 3.89 -0.77 12.26
N GLY A 104 4.85 -1.49 12.85
CA GLY A 104 4.67 -2.26 14.08
C GLY A 104 4.28 -3.72 13.85
N ASP A 105 4.00 -4.13 12.61
CA ASP A 105 3.81 -5.54 12.27
C ASP A 105 5.14 -6.31 12.38
N SER A 106 5.09 -7.58 12.78
CA SER A 106 6.25 -8.48 12.77
C SER A 106 5.96 -9.77 12.01
N ILE A 107 7.00 -10.31 11.36
CA ILE A 107 6.95 -11.62 10.70
C ILE A 107 8.25 -12.38 10.91
N TRP A 108 8.18 -13.72 10.86
CA TRP A 108 9.34 -14.59 10.90
C TRP A 108 9.80 -14.91 9.48
N LEU A 109 11.05 -14.57 9.15
CA LEU A 109 11.64 -14.78 7.83
C LEU A 109 12.90 -15.64 7.90
N PRO A 110 13.16 -16.48 6.89
CA PRO A 110 14.39 -17.26 6.82
C PRO A 110 15.60 -16.40 6.44
N TYR A 111 16.80 -16.89 6.74
CA TYR A 111 18.06 -16.19 6.45
C TYR A 111 18.17 -15.59 5.03
N PRO A 112 17.82 -16.29 3.93
CA PRO A 112 17.97 -15.75 2.56
C PRO A 112 17.12 -14.50 2.29
N GLU A 113 16.02 -14.32 3.02
CA GLU A 113 15.15 -13.16 2.88
C GLU A 113 15.65 -11.96 3.69
N VAL A 114 16.44 -12.20 4.75
CA VAL A 114 16.98 -11.16 5.62
C VAL A 114 18.45 -10.84 5.37
N GLU A 115 19.17 -11.65 4.58
CA GLU A 115 20.62 -11.52 4.33
C GLU A 115 21.04 -10.13 3.80
N ARG A 116 20.12 -9.44 3.11
CA ARG A 116 20.36 -8.14 2.46
C ARG A 116 19.83 -6.96 3.26
N LEU A 117 19.22 -7.21 4.42
CA LEU A 117 18.67 -6.16 5.27
C LEU A 117 19.79 -5.58 6.13
N GLU A 118 19.92 -4.25 6.15
CA GLU A 118 20.81 -3.55 7.11
C GLU A 118 20.45 -3.90 8.57
N ALA A 119 19.17 -4.19 8.82
CA ALA A 119 18.68 -4.65 10.12
C ALA A 119 19.35 -5.95 10.60
N LEU A 120 19.77 -6.83 9.69
CA LEU A 120 20.51 -8.05 10.05
C LEU A 120 21.92 -7.73 10.52
N THR A 121 22.62 -6.81 9.84
CA THR A 121 23.95 -6.36 10.25
C THR A 121 23.89 -5.80 11.67
N HIS A 122 22.96 -4.88 11.94
CA HIS A 122 22.80 -4.31 13.28
C HIS A 122 22.42 -5.34 14.35
N TYR A 123 21.63 -6.34 13.99
CA TYR A 123 21.26 -7.42 14.91
C TYR A 123 22.47 -8.28 15.28
N LEU A 124 23.27 -8.69 14.28
CA LEU A 124 24.47 -9.49 14.50
C LEU A 124 25.52 -8.71 15.29
N GLU A 125 25.75 -7.44 14.96
CA GLU A 125 26.64 -6.53 15.73
C GLU A 125 26.24 -6.41 17.21
N ALA A 126 24.94 -6.45 17.51
CA ALA A 126 24.45 -6.43 18.88
C ALA A 126 24.63 -7.77 19.63
N GLN A 127 24.78 -8.89 18.90
CA GLN A 127 24.96 -10.23 19.45
C GLN A 127 26.44 -10.63 19.65
N GLY A 128 27.39 -9.96 18.98
CA GLY A 128 28.84 -10.11 19.18
C GLY A 128 29.62 -10.38 17.90
#